data_AF-A0A1X2FXH3-F1
#
_entry.id   AF-A0A1X2FXH3-F1
#
_cell.length_a   1.000
_cell.length_b   1.000
_cell.length_c   1.000
_cell.angle_alpha   90.00
_cell.angle_beta   90.00
_cell.angle_gamma   90.00
#
_symmetry.space_group_name_H-M   'P 1'
#
loop_
_entity.id
_entity.type
_entity.pdbx_description
1 polymer ?
#
loop_
_entity_poly.entity_id
_entity_poly.type
_entity_poly.pdbx_seq_one_letter_code
_entity_poly.pdbx_strand_id
1 'polypeptide(L)'
;MSKIKKSIVSIFFLLMSILFLAANVHVSSNFYSRFTDEVPVEYKADIINKTNNLNFLRGQNTNLQLRLVNEGSHVWNSSEPQPVILSYNILDSNLKAVKSDLGNIVIPGEIYYKYFVDVDVPITIPNVKGAYYIQFNLKKGYEIVYTVNEKLKIEVR
;
A
#
# COMPACT_ATOMS: atom_id res chain seq x y z
N MET A 1 -9.13 55.01 36.46
CA MET A 1 -8.00 54.13 36.05
C MET A 1 -7.14 54.88 35.04
N SER A 2 -5.83 55.07 35.29
CA SER A 2 -4.96 55.91 34.43
C SER A 2 -4.76 55.28 33.04
N LYS A 3 -4.54 56.11 32.01
CA LYS A 3 -4.30 55.66 30.61
C LYS A 3 -3.19 54.61 30.52
N ILE A 4 -2.15 54.74 31.35
CA ILE A 4 -1.01 53.82 31.43
C ILE A 4 -1.45 52.42 31.86
N LYS A 5 -2.32 52.29 32.86
CA LYS A 5 -2.85 50.97 33.29
C LYS A 5 -3.66 50.29 32.19
N LYS A 6 -4.43 51.05 31.39
CA LYS A 6 -5.18 50.50 30.25
C LYS A 6 -4.26 50.01 29.13
N SER A 7 -3.18 50.74 28.81
CA SER A 7 -2.17 50.28 27.83
C SER A 7 -1.48 49.00 28.26
N ILE A 8 -1.06 48.89 29.53
CA ILE A 8 -0.39 47.68 30.05
C ILE A 8 -1.30 46.47 29.96
N VAL A 9 -2.58 46.62 30.35
CA VAL A 9 -3.57 45.54 30.25
C VAL A 9 -3.80 45.12 28.79
N SER A 10 -3.88 46.06 27.86
CA SER A 10 -4.04 45.76 26.43
C SER A 10 -2.83 45.01 25.85
N ILE A 11 -1.62 45.45 26.19
CA ILE A 11 -0.37 44.79 25.77
C ILE A 11 -0.30 43.37 26.34
N PHE A 12 -0.69 43.17 27.59
CA PHE A 12 -0.74 41.86 28.22
C PHE A 12 -1.71 40.90 27.49
N PHE A 13 -2.93 41.35 27.17
CA PHE A 13 -3.88 40.53 26.43
C PHE A 13 -3.40 40.21 25.01
N LEU A 14 -2.73 41.15 24.34
CA LEU A 14 -2.14 40.93 23.03
C LEU A 14 -1.05 39.83 23.09
N LEU A 15 -0.13 39.92 24.05
CA LEU A 15 0.91 38.92 24.28
C LEU A 15 0.32 37.54 24.60
N MET A 16 -0.73 37.49 25.44
CA MET A 16 -1.42 36.25 25.74
C MET A 16 -2.05 35.64 24.50
N SER A 17 -2.72 36.43 23.65
CA SER A 17 -3.32 35.94 22.41
C SER A 17 -2.28 35.36 21.46
N ILE A 18 -1.10 36.00 21.34
CA ILE A 18 0.00 35.49 20.51
C ILE A 18 0.52 34.16 21.07
N LEU A 19 0.68 34.04 22.39
CA LEU A 19 1.10 32.79 23.04
C LEU A 19 0.09 31.66 22.85
N PHE A 20 -1.21 31.95 22.97
CA PHE A 20 -2.26 30.98 22.68
C PHE A 20 -2.24 30.52 21.22
N LEU A 21 -2.02 31.44 20.29
CA LEU A 21 -1.93 31.10 18.87
C LEU A 21 -0.70 30.23 18.59
N ALA A 22 0.46 30.57 19.15
CA ALA A 22 1.68 29.78 19.01
C ALA A 22 1.55 28.38 19.62
N ALA A 23 0.92 28.27 20.80
CA ALA A 23 0.65 26.99 21.45
C ALA A 23 -0.31 26.13 20.59
N ASN A 24 -1.37 26.72 20.04
CA ASN A 24 -2.29 26.02 19.15
C ASN A 24 -1.60 25.54 17.87
N VAL A 25 -0.77 26.38 17.24
CA VAL A 25 0.01 25.99 16.06
C VAL A 25 0.96 24.84 16.38
N HIS A 26 1.64 24.89 17.52
CA HIS A 26 2.56 23.82 17.93
C HIS A 26 1.83 22.49 18.19
N VAL A 27 0.75 22.51 18.99
CA VAL A 27 -0.07 21.32 19.28
C VAL A 27 -0.65 20.73 17.98
N SER A 28 -1.18 21.59 17.11
CA SER A 28 -1.73 21.17 15.83
C SER A 28 -0.65 20.55 14.93
N SER A 29 0.52 21.17 14.81
CA SER A 29 1.64 20.64 14.00
C SER A 29 2.15 19.28 14.50
N ASN A 30 2.23 19.09 15.82
CA ASN A 30 2.62 17.81 16.42
C ASN A 30 1.55 16.74 16.23
N PHE A 31 0.27 17.12 16.25
CA PHE A 31 -0.82 16.20 15.95
C PHE A 31 -0.75 15.76 14.49
N TYR A 32 -0.67 16.71 13.54
CA TYR A 32 -0.63 16.39 12.11
C TYR A 32 0.61 15.57 11.70
N SER A 33 1.81 15.90 12.21
CA SER A 33 3.04 15.15 11.91
C SER A 33 2.97 13.69 12.33
N ARG A 34 2.39 13.39 13.50
CA ARG A 34 2.22 12.00 13.95
C ARG A 34 1.33 11.16 13.02
N PHE A 35 0.28 11.74 12.43
CA PHE A 35 -0.55 11.01 11.46
C PHE A 35 0.13 10.85 10.10
N THR A 36 1.02 11.76 9.72
CA THR A 36 1.74 11.66 8.44
C THR A 36 2.98 10.77 8.51
N ASP A 37 3.61 10.66 9.68
CA ASP A 37 4.78 9.81 9.87
C ASP A 37 4.42 8.32 10.00
N GLU A 38 3.19 8.01 10.43
CA GLU A 38 2.69 6.63 10.57
C GLU A 38 2.06 6.07 9.28
N VAL A 39 1.54 6.92 8.38
CA VAL A 39 0.87 6.49 7.15
C VAL A 39 1.75 6.84 5.95
N PRO A 40 2.38 5.86 5.29
CA PRO A 40 3.27 6.14 4.17
C PRO A 40 2.45 6.70 3.01
N VAL A 41 2.87 7.86 2.50
CA VAL A 41 2.22 8.57 1.37
C VAL A 41 2.69 7.97 0.05
N GLU A 42 2.35 6.70 -0.15
CA GLU A 42 2.72 5.91 -1.32
C GLU A 42 1.66 4.83 -1.60
N TYR A 43 1.74 4.19 -2.76
CA TYR A 43 1.03 2.93 -2.98
C TYR A 43 1.79 1.84 -2.26
N LYS A 44 1.10 1.04 -1.43
CA LYS A 44 1.75 -0.03 -0.68
C LYS A 44 0.75 -1.14 -0.39
N ALA A 45 1.15 -2.36 -0.70
CA ALA A 45 0.39 -3.56 -0.37
C ALA A 45 1.17 -4.47 0.56
N ASP A 46 0.45 -5.11 1.47
CA ASP A 46 0.84 -6.38 2.05
C ASP A 46 -0.02 -7.51 1.46
N ILE A 47 0.54 -8.71 1.38
CA ILE A 47 -0.13 -9.88 0.80
C ILE A 47 -0.10 -11.03 1.77
N ILE A 48 -1.28 -11.50 2.14
CA ILE A 48 -1.45 -12.72 2.91
C ILE A 48 -1.89 -13.83 1.96
N ASN A 49 -1.03 -14.82 1.77
CA ASN A 49 -1.37 -16.02 1.00
C ASN A 49 -2.39 -16.88 1.77
N LYS A 50 -3.49 -17.23 1.09
CA LYS A 50 -4.54 -18.14 1.59
C LYS A 50 -4.57 -19.48 0.86
N THR A 51 -3.74 -19.67 -0.17
CA THR A 51 -3.63 -20.96 -0.85
C THR A 51 -2.92 -21.98 0.05
N ASN A 52 -3.63 -23.06 0.36
CA ASN A 52 -3.16 -24.13 1.26
C ASN A 52 -1.99 -24.95 0.70
N ASN A 53 -1.98 -25.24 -0.60
CA ASN A 53 -0.95 -26.06 -1.23
C ASN A 53 -0.27 -25.29 -2.38
N LEU A 54 1.03 -25.08 -2.22
CA LEU A 54 1.88 -24.37 -3.19
C LEU A 54 2.74 -25.33 -4.04
N ASN A 55 2.35 -26.61 -4.07
CA ASN A 55 2.95 -27.62 -4.95
C ASN A 55 2.02 -27.88 -6.13
N PHE A 56 2.52 -27.65 -7.33
CA PHE A 56 1.74 -27.73 -8.56
C PHE A 56 2.37 -28.67 -9.57
N LEU A 57 1.54 -29.17 -10.48
CA LEU A 57 2.02 -29.92 -11.64
C LEU A 57 2.54 -28.95 -12.71
N ARG A 58 3.57 -29.35 -13.45
CA ARG A 58 4.04 -28.62 -14.63
C ARG A 58 2.91 -28.21 -15.57
N GLY A 59 2.89 -26.95 -16.00
CA GLY A 59 1.91 -26.43 -16.96
C GLY A 59 0.48 -26.30 -16.44
N GLN A 60 0.23 -26.61 -15.17
CA GLN A 60 -1.10 -26.51 -14.56
C GLN A 60 -1.59 -25.05 -14.57
N ASN A 61 -2.86 -24.84 -14.90
CA ASN A 61 -3.57 -23.61 -14.59
C ASN A 61 -4.21 -23.75 -13.21
N THR A 62 -4.00 -22.76 -12.35
CA THR A 62 -4.52 -22.75 -10.97
C THR A 62 -4.81 -21.33 -10.53
N ASN A 63 -5.49 -21.18 -9.39
CA ASN A 63 -5.74 -19.88 -8.77
C ASN A 63 -5.01 -19.79 -7.42
N LEU A 64 -4.29 -18.69 -7.22
CA LEU A 64 -3.77 -18.32 -5.91
C LEU A 64 -4.80 -17.45 -5.20
N GLN A 65 -5.23 -17.88 -4.01
CA GLN A 65 -6.12 -17.13 -3.15
C GLN A 65 -5.28 -16.20 -2.29
N LEU A 66 -5.44 -14.89 -2.47
CA LEU A 66 -4.67 -13.89 -1.76
C LEU A 66 -5.61 -12.94 -1.02
N ARG A 67 -5.16 -12.44 0.12
CA ARG A 67 -5.70 -11.23 0.73
C ARG A 67 -4.71 -10.10 0.51
N LEU A 68 -5.15 -9.06 -0.17
CA LEU A 68 -4.40 -7.82 -0.34
C LEU A 68 -4.81 -6.85 0.76
N VAL A 69 -3.84 -6.30 1.48
CA VAL A 69 -4.07 -5.25 2.49
C VAL A 69 -3.44 -3.97 1.97
N ASN A 70 -4.20 -2.87 1.95
CA ASN A 70 -3.64 -1.56 1.60
C ASN A 70 -2.90 -0.99 2.80
N GLU A 71 -1.59 -0.88 2.67
CA GLU A 71 -0.68 -0.38 3.70
C GLU A 71 -0.20 1.04 3.38
N GLY A 72 -0.71 1.65 2.32
CA GLY A 72 -0.41 3.01 1.88
C GLY A 72 -1.59 3.96 2.04
N SER A 73 -1.34 5.26 2.03
CA SER A 73 -2.42 6.26 2.12
C SER A 73 -3.23 6.40 0.83
N HIS A 74 -2.69 5.97 -0.32
CA HIS A 74 -3.40 6.03 -1.59
C HIS A 74 -4.51 4.97 -1.65
N VAL A 75 -5.75 5.42 -1.82
CA VAL A 75 -6.92 4.55 -2.03
C VAL A 75 -6.78 3.82 -3.36
N TRP A 76 -7.06 2.52 -3.37
CA TRP A 76 -7.15 1.74 -4.61
C TRP A 76 -8.58 1.79 -5.12
N ASN A 77 -8.84 2.60 -6.14
CA ASN A 77 -10.18 2.77 -6.70
C ASN A 77 -10.30 2.09 -8.07
N SER A 78 -11.19 1.10 -8.14
CA SER A 78 -11.47 0.33 -9.36
C SER A 78 -12.26 1.10 -10.43
N SER A 79 -12.94 2.18 -10.05
CA SER A 79 -13.78 2.98 -10.96
C SER A 79 -13.04 4.17 -11.59
N GLU A 80 -11.78 4.40 -11.22
CA GLU A 80 -10.94 5.39 -11.89
C GLU A 80 -10.61 4.98 -13.33
N PRO A 81 -10.41 5.94 -14.26
CA PRO A 81 -10.02 5.64 -15.65
C PRO A 81 -8.73 4.79 -15.77
N GLN A 82 -7.85 4.88 -14.78
CA GLN A 82 -6.66 4.04 -14.64
C GLN A 82 -6.70 3.40 -13.25
N PRO A 83 -7.40 2.27 -13.10
CA PRO A 83 -7.54 1.63 -11.80
C PRO A 83 -6.21 1.04 -11.34
N VAL A 84 -6.08 0.87 -10.03
CA VAL A 84 -5.00 0.05 -9.46
C VAL A 84 -5.33 -1.41 -9.72
N ILE A 85 -4.39 -2.13 -10.33
CA ILE A 85 -4.51 -3.57 -10.61
C ILE A 85 -3.35 -4.33 -10.00
N LEU A 86 -3.55 -5.61 -9.75
CA LEU A 86 -2.49 -6.53 -9.34
C LEU A 86 -1.92 -7.23 -10.58
N SER A 87 -0.60 -7.22 -10.72
CA SER A 87 0.14 -8.05 -11.67
C SER A 87 1.20 -8.87 -10.94
N TYR A 88 1.84 -9.79 -11.64
CA TYR A 88 2.90 -10.61 -11.07
C TYR A 88 3.99 -11.00 -12.08
N ASN A 89 5.17 -11.29 -11.54
CA ASN A 89 6.28 -11.91 -12.25
C ASN A 89 6.50 -13.31 -11.70
N ILE A 90 6.90 -14.24 -12.57
CA ILE A 90 7.40 -15.56 -12.16
C ILE A 90 8.92 -15.51 -12.27
N LEU A 91 9.59 -15.77 -11.15
CA LEU A 91 11.04 -15.81 -11.02
C LEU A 91 11.53 -17.25 -10.82
N ASP A 92 12.69 -17.57 -11.38
CA ASP A 92 13.37 -18.84 -11.12
C ASP A 92 14.01 -18.90 -9.72
N SER A 93 14.70 -20.00 -9.42
CA SER A 93 15.40 -20.21 -8.14
C SER A 93 16.50 -19.19 -7.85
N ASN A 94 17.01 -18.50 -8.88
CA ASN A 94 18.01 -17.44 -8.76
C ASN A 94 17.38 -16.04 -8.71
N LEU A 95 16.05 -15.95 -8.53
CA LEU A 95 15.26 -14.72 -8.54
C LEU A 95 15.32 -13.96 -9.87
N LYS A 96 15.69 -14.63 -10.97
CA LYS A 96 15.62 -14.04 -12.31
C LYS A 96 14.23 -14.25 -12.89
N ALA A 97 13.65 -13.19 -13.44
CA ALA A 97 12.35 -13.29 -14.10
C ALA A 97 12.40 -14.22 -15.32
N VAL A 98 11.55 -15.25 -15.31
CA VAL A 98 11.30 -16.14 -16.46
C VAL A 98 10.06 -15.74 -17.23
N LYS A 99 9.11 -15.10 -16.55
CA LYS A 99 7.96 -14.41 -17.15
C LYS A 99 7.68 -13.16 -16.33
N SER A 100 7.40 -12.05 -17.01
CA SER A 100 7.17 -10.75 -16.38
C SER A 100 5.86 -10.13 -16.85
N ASP A 101 5.34 -9.21 -16.04
CA ASP A 101 4.12 -8.44 -16.29
C ASP A 101 2.93 -9.32 -16.68
N LEU A 102 2.77 -10.42 -15.94
CA LEU A 102 1.64 -11.32 -16.08
C LEU A 102 0.47 -10.88 -15.22
N GLY A 103 -0.72 -11.24 -15.68
CA GLY A 103 -1.96 -10.90 -15.02
C GLY A 103 -2.36 -9.43 -15.22
N ASN A 104 -3.65 -9.17 -15.07
CA ASN A 104 -4.25 -7.84 -14.97
C ASN A 104 -5.46 -7.96 -14.04
N ILE A 105 -5.19 -8.35 -12.79
CA ILE A 105 -6.23 -8.70 -11.83
C ILE A 105 -6.82 -7.40 -11.30
N VAL A 106 -8.10 -7.19 -11.61
CA VAL A 106 -8.86 -6.04 -11.11
C VAL A 106 -9.06 -6.23 -9.60
N ILE A 107 -8.66 -5.21 -8.84
CA ILE A 107 -8.92 -5.12 -7.41
C ILE A 107 -10.31 -4.51 -7.25
N PRO A 108 -11.32 -5.20 -6.73
CA PRO A 108 -12.69 -4.70 -6.74
C PRO A 108 -12.92 -3.62 -5.65
N GLY A 109 -13.79 -2.67 -5.96
CA GLY A 109 -14.24 -1.64 -5.01
C GLY A 109 -13.21 -0.54 -4.75
N GLU A 110 -13.28 0.02 -3.54
CA GLU A 110 -12.37 1.03 -3.02
C GLU A 110 -11.66 0.49 -1.78
N ILE A 111 -10.33 0.37 -1.83
CA ILE A 111 -9.55 -0.16 -0.72
C ILE A 111 -8.80 0.99 -0.04
N TYR A 112 -9.32 1.41 1.11
CA TYR A 112 -8.74 2.44 1.97
C TYR A 112 -7.53 1.92 2.75
N TYR A 113 -6.73 2.81 3.32
CA TYR A 113 -5.63 2.45 4.22
C TYR A 113 -6.09 1.48 5.32
N LYS A 114 -5.31 0.42 5.54
CA LYS A 114 -5.56 -0.72 6.45
C LYS A 114 -6.77 -1.59 6.12
N TYR A 115 -7.49 -1.32 5.04
CA TYR A 115 -8.55 -2.19 4.56
C TYR A 115 -7.98 -3.25 3.63
N PHE A 116 -8.77 -4.31 3.41
CA PHE A 116 -8.32 -5.46 2.63
C PHE A 116 -9.39 -5.96 1.68
N VAL A 117 -8.94 -6.75 0.71
CA VAL A 117 -9.79 -7.47 -0.22
C VAL A 117 -9.19 -8.83 -0.54
N ASP A 118 -10.05 -9.83 -0.69
CA ASP A 118 -9.66 -11.16 -1.12
C ASP A 118 -9.77 -11.24 -2.64
N VAL A 119 -8.72 -11.75 -3.31
CA VAL A 119 -8.65 -11.88 -4.77
C VAL A 119 -8.16 -13.27 -5.16
N ASP A 120 -8.71 -13.78 -6.26
CA ASP A 120 -8.24 -14.99 -6.94
C ASP A 120 -7.31 -14.60 -8.08
N VAL A 121 -6.05 -15.05 -8.01
CA VAL A 121 -5.04 -14.76 -9.03
C VAL A 121 -4.84 -15.98 -9.93
N PRO A 122 -5.33 -15.94 -11.18
CA PRO A 122 -5.08 -17.02 -12.13
C PRO A 122 -3.61 -17.06 -12.54
N ILE A 123 -3.01 -18.24 -12.43
CA ILE A 123 -1.61 -18.47 -12.77
C ILE A 123 -1.43 -19.75 -13.59
N THR A 124 -0.61 -19.64 -14.64
CA THR A 124 -0.12 -20.78 -15.42
C THR A 124 1.27 -21.16 -14.92
N ILE A 125 1.36 -22.32 -14.29
CA ILE A 125 2.56 -22.86 -13.68
C ILE A 125 3.61 -23.19 -14.76
N PRO A 126 4.91 -22.91 -14.55
CA PRO A 126 5.97 -23.28 -15.48
C PRO A 126 5.95 -24.76 -15.88
N ASN A 127 6.43 -25.06 -17.10
CA ASN A 127 6.49 -26.44 -17.62
C ASN A 127 7.72 -27.22 -17.13
N VAL A 128 8.67 -26.55 -16.49
CA VAL A 128 9.91 -27.15 -15.98
C VAL A 128 9.80 -27.32 -14.48
N LYS A 129 10.19 -28.49 -13.98
CA LYS A 129 10.20 -28.80 -12.55
C LYS A 129 11.21 -27.92 -11.81
N GLY A 130 10.90 -27.56 -10.56
CA GLY A 130 11.78 -26.77 -9.69
C GLY A 130 11.03 -25.77 -8.83
N ALA A 131 11.79 -25.05 -8.02
CA ALA A 131 11.28 -23.97 -7.18
C ALA A 131 11.19 -22.66 -8.00
N TYR A 132 10.07 -21.96 -7.85
CA TYR A 132 9.84 -20.65 -8.44
C TYR A 132 9.33 -19.68 -7.37
N TYR A 133 9.46 -18.39 -7.64
CA TYR A 133 8.97 -17.33 -6.78
C TYR A 133 8.02 -16.42 -7.56
N ILE A 134 6.87 -16.12 -6.97
CA ILE A 134 5.91 -15.17 -7.51
C ILE A 134 6.15 -13.83 -6.83
N GLN A 135 6.47 -12.82 -7.62
CA GLN A 135 6.60 -11.44 -7.17
C GLN A 135 5.37 -10.66 -7.64
N PHE A 136 4.62 -10.12 -6.69
CA PHE A 136 3.44 -9.33 -6.99
C PHE A 136 3.77 -7.84 -7.12
N ASN A 137 3.04 -7.14 -7.98
CA ASN A 137 3.17 -5.72 -8.21
C ASN A 137 1.78 -5.07 -8.24
N LEU A 138 1.67 -3.87 -7.69
CA LEU A 138 0.57 -2.97 -8.00
C LEU A 138 0.93 -2.16 -9.24
N LYS A 139 -0.01 -2.06 -10.17
CA LYS A 139 0.11 -1.19 -11.34
C LYS A 139 -1.01 -0.17 -11.36
N LYS A 140 -0.70 1.03 -11.85
CA LYS A 140 -1.70 2.03 -12.24
C LYS A 140 -1.45 2.38 -13.71
N GLY A 141 -2.40 2.04 -14.58
CA GLY A 141 -2.15 2.05 -16.02
C GLY A 141 -1.03 1.07 -16.40
N TYR A 142 0.04 1.57 -17.03
CA TYR A 142 1.20 0.76 -17.43
C TYR A 142 2.35 0.79 -16.43
N GLU A 143 2.27 1.64 -15.40
CA GLU A 143 3.36 1.86 -14.45
C GLU A 143 3.22 0.93 -13.25
N ILE A 144 4.33 0.32 -12.85
CA ILE A 144 4.43 -0.37 -11.55
C ILE A 144 4.60 0.72 -10.49
N VAL A 145 3.57 0.90 -9.67
CA VAL A 145 3.58 1.89 -8.58
C VAL A 145 4.11 1.31 -7.28
N TYR A 146 4.09 -0.02 -7.14
CA TYR A 146 4.64 -0.71 -5.97
C TYR A 146 4.95 -2.18 -6.28
N THR A 147 6.06 -2.68 -5.76
CA THR A 147 6.42 -4.10 -5.78
C THR A 147 6.36 -4.65 -4.37
N VAL A 148 5.64 -5.73 -4.17
CA VAL A 148 5.53 -6.39 -2.87
C VAL A 148 6.88 -7.03 -2.52
N ASN A 149 7.36 -6.76 -1.31
CA ASN A 149 8.68 -7.21 -0.86
C ASN A 149 8.75 -8.74 -0.75
N GLU A 150 7.74 -9.33 -0.13
CA GLU A 150 7.63 -10.77 0.04
C GLU A 150 7.25 -11.46 -1.26
N LYS A 151 8.01 -12.51 -1.59
CA LYS A 151 7.77 -13.33 -2.78
C LYS A 151 7.18 -14.66 -2.34
N LEU A 152 6.13 -15.09 -3.02
CA LEU A 152 5.49 -16.36 -2.74
C LEU A 152 6.27 -17.50 -3.42
N LYS A 153 6.88 -18.37 -2.63
CA LYS A 153 7.55 -19.56 -3.17
C LYS A 153 6.53 -20.62 -3.58
N ILE A 154 6.69 -21.19 -4.77
CA ILE A 154 5.92 -22.34 -5.26
C ILE A 154 6.88 -23.44 -5.71
N GLU A 155 6.41 -24.68 -5.67
CA GLU A 155 7.15 -25.87 -6.10
C GLU A 155 6.46 -26.52 -7.29
N VAL A 156 7.20 -26.77 -8.36
CA VAL A 156 6.70 -27.39 -9.59
C VAL A 156 7.22 -28.82 -9.70
N ARG A 157 6.30 -29.78 -9.83
CA ARG A 157 6.56 -31.22 -9.90
C ARG A 157 6.31 -31.80 -11.31
#